data_AF-A0A9D3VHB9-F1
#
_entry.id   AF-A0A9D3VHB9-F1
#
_cell.length_a   1.000
_cell.length_b   1.000
_cell.length_c   1.000
_cell.angle_alpha   90.00
_cell.angle_beta   90.00
_cell.angle_gamma   90.00
#
_symmetry.space_group_name_H-M   'P 1'
#
loop_
_entity.id
_entity.type
_entity.pdbx_description
1 polymer ?
#
loop_
_entity_poly.entity_id
_entity_poly.type
_entity_poly.pdbx_seq_one_letter_code
_entity_poly.pdbx_strand_id
1 'polypeptide(L)'
;MLEEIRVNMMIRIVAKRKKCSSWKYNYGPLIKKKFDDNKKEGHLEQDPDDYLHRYYHKDTYLKTYKYDLHPINESHEWTKSGIEPLLPPIEKTILGRPKKNRRKSGTSTRYRSQKITT
;
A
#
# COMPACT_ATOMS: atom_id res chain seq x y z
N MET A 1 4.15 -20.39 -1.63
CA MET A 1 4.37 -19.07 -2.26
C MET A 1 3.08 -18.41 -2.76
N LEU A 2 2.41 -18.89 -3.83
CA LEU A 2 1.21 -18.21 -4.37
C LEU A 2 0.02 -18.26 -3.40
N GLU A 3 -0.17 -19.39 -2.70
CA GLU A 3 -1.23 -19.51 -1.69
C GLU A 3 -1.01 -18.60 -0.49
N GLU A 4 0.24 -18.43 -0.02
CA GLU A 4 0.56 -17.48 1.05
C GLU A 4 0.26 -16.03 0.64
N ILE A 5 0.58 -15.65 -0.61
CA ILE A 5 0.24 -14.34 -1.15
C ILE A 5 -1.28 -14.16 -1.17
N ARG A 6 -2.02 -15.17 -1.63
CA ARG A 6 -3.49 -15.18 -1.63
C ARG A 6 -4.05 -15.02 -0.23
N VAL A 7 -3.64 -15.85 0.73
CA VAL A 7 -4.11 -15.82 2.13
C VAL A 7 -3.84 -14.45 2.76
N ASN A 8 -2.64 -13.88 2.57
CA ASN A 8 -2.32 -12.56 3.05
C ASN A 8 -3.20 -11.47 2.44
N MET A 9 -3.48 -11.55 1.12
CA MET A 9 -4.43 -10.63 0.47
C MET A 9 -5.85 -10.79 1.01
N MET A 10 -6.31 -12.01 1.21
CA MET A 10 -7.63 -12.31 1.78
C MET A 10 -7.78 -11.74 3.20
N ILE A 11 -6.78 -11.94 4.07
CA ILE A 11 -6.74 -11.35 5.41
C ILE A 11 -6.85 -9.82 5.33
N ARG A 12 -6.12 -9.20 4.39
CA ARG A 12 -6.18 -7.75 4.18
C ARG A 12 -7.55 -7.30 3.68
N ILE A 13 -8.19 -8.02 2.76
CA ILE A 13 -9.55 -7.72 2.27
C ILE A 13 -10.54 -7.72 3.44
N VAL A 14 -10.52 -8.75 4.28
CA VAL A 14 -11.38 -8.85 5.47
C VAL A 14 -11.13 -7.69 6.43
N ALA A 15 -9.86 -7.36 6.71
CA ALA A 15 -9.50 -6.23 7.56
C ALA A 15 -10.00 -4.89 6.99
N LYS A 16 -9.94 -4.71 5.65
CA LYS A 16 -10.44 -3.52 4.95
C LYS A 16 -11.96 -3.42 5.03
N ARG A 17 -12.69 -4.52 4.81
CA ARG A 17 -14.16 -4.57 4.99
C ARG A 17 -14.53 -4.19 6.42
N LYS A 18 -13.95 -4.84 7.44
CA LYS A 18 -14.20 -4.52 8.86
C LYS A 18 -13.92 -3.06 9.20
N LYS A 19 -12.80 -2.53 8.71
CA LYS A 19 -12.44 -1.11 8.89
C LYS A 19 -13.45 -0.17 8.24
N CYS A 20 -13.93 -0.48 7.04
CA CYS A 20 -14.93 0.33 6.36
C CYS A 20 -16.28 0.26 7.07
N SER A 21 -16.70 -0.93 7.52
CA SER A 21 -17.94 -1.10 8.28
C SER A 21 -17.97 -0.24 9.53
N SER A 22 -16.84 -0.05 10.22
CA SER A 22 -16.74 0.81 11.41
C SER A 22 -16.74 2.31 11.13
N TRP A 23 -16.75 2.76 9.86
CA TRP A 23 -16.86 4.18 9.54
C TRP A 23 -18.24 4.71 9.90
N LYS A 24 -18.25 5.86 10.59
CA LYS A 24 -19.47 6.58 11.00
C LYS A 24 -20.19 7.26 9.82
N TYR A 25 -19.43 7.79 8.87
CA TYR A 25 -19.95 8.53 7.71
C TYR A 25 -19.94 7.64 6.46
N ASN A 26 -20.59 8.12 5.40
CA ASN A 26 -20.60 7.46 4.10
C ASN A 26 -19.25 7.57 3.36
N TYR A 27 -18.25 8.19 3.96
CA TYR A 27 -16.91 8.36 3.40
C TYR A 27 -15.86 8.15 4.50
N GLY A 28 -14.60 8.01 4.08
CA GLY A 28 -13.51 7.64 4.97
C GLY A 28 -13.12 8.74 5.98
N PRO A 29 -12.45 8.37 7.09
CA PRO A 29 -12.03 9.31 8.14
C PRO A 29 -11.05 10.39 7.65
N LEU A 30 -10.23 10.10 6.62
CA LEU A 30 -9.34 11.10 6.03
C LEU A 30 -10.13 12.18 5.28
N ILE A 31 -11.21 11.79 4.59
CA ILE A 31 -12.08 12.72 3.88
C ILE A 31 -12.79 13.60 4.91
N LYS A 32 -13.34 12.99 5.97
CA LYS A 32 -13.93 13.72 7.10
C LYS A 32 -12.96 14.76 7.68
N LYS A 33 -11.71 14.38 7.93
CA LYS A 33 -10.69 15.30 8.44
C LYS A 33 -10.49 16.51 7.52
N LYS A 34 -10.41 16.29 6.19
CA LYS A 34 -10.24 17.38 5.22
C LYS A 34 -11.42 18.35 5.26
N PHE A 35 -12.66 17.86 5.35
CA PHE A 35 -13.83 18.73 5.48
C PHE A 35 -13.83 19.51 6.81
N ASP A 36 -13.45 18.87 7.91
CA ASP A 36 -13.34 19.54 9.21
C ASP A 36 -12.29 20.66 9.19
N ASP A 37 -11.17 20.44 8.50
CA ASP A 37 -10.11 21.43 8.37
C ASP A 37 -10.55 22.59 7.44
N ASN A 38 -11.19 22.30 6.30
CA ASN A 38 -11.77 23.32 5.42
C ASN A 38 -12.82 24.20 6.12
N LYS A 39 -13.63 23.60 7.01
CA LYS A 39 -14.63 24.33 7.81
C LYS A 39 -13.97 25.32 8.78
N LYS A 40 -12.83 24.95 9.38
CA LYS A 40 -12.06 25.85 10.26
C LYS A 40 -11.45 27.02 9.49
N GLU A 41 -11.08 26.81 8.23
CA GLU A 41 -10.53 27.84 7.35
C GLU A 41 -11.58 28.82 6.79
N GLY A 42 -12.86 28.67 7.19
CA GLY A 42 -13.92 29.62 6.88
C GLY A 42 -14.59 29.39 5.52
N HIS A 43 -14.40 28.23 4.91
CA HIS A 43 -15.15 27.85 3.70
C HIS A 43 -16.61 27.49 4.02
N LEU A 44 -17.50 27.72 3.04
CA LEU A 44 -18.93 27.43 3.15
C LEU A 44 -19.17 25.97 3.57
N GLU A 45 -20.13 25.76 4.47
CA GLU A 45 -20.57 24.42 4.88
C GLU A 45 -21.33 23.75 3.73
N GLN A 46 -20.60 22.96 2.96
CA GLN A 46 -21.16 22.09 1.92
C GLN A 46 -21.33 20.69 2.49
N ASP A 47 -22.43 20.02 2.14
CA ASP A 47 -22.61 18.62 2.48
C ASP A 47 -21.52 17.79 1.76
N PRO A 48 -20.67 17.05 2.50
CA PRO A 48 -19.67 16.19 1.90
C PRO A 48 -20.27 15.16 0.94
N ASP A 49 -21.49 14.67 1.17
CA ASP A 49 -22.10 13.67 0.31
C ASP A 49 -22.49 14.23 -1.08
N ASP A 50 -22.72 15.54 -1.21
CA ASP A 50 -23.04 16.20 -2.49
C ASP A 50 -21.79 16.54 -3.32
N TYR A 51 -20.66 16.81 -2.65
CA TYR A 51 -19.40 17.18 -3.30
C TYR A 51 -18.54 15.95 -3.67
N LEU A 52 -18.64 14.87 -2.90
CA LEU A 52 -17.81 13.69 -3.11
C LEU A 52 -18.29 12.89 -4.32
N HIS A 53 -17.34 12.53 -5.18
CA HIS A 53 -17.65 11.58 -6.24
C HIS A 53 -17.98 10.21 -5.64
N ARG A 54 -18.98 9.52 -6.23
CA ARG A 54 -19.48 8.19 -5.81
C ARG A 54 -18.39 7.16 -5.47
N TYR A 55 -17.24 7.22 -6.14
CA TYR A 55 -16.09 6.34 -5.89
C TYR A 55 -15.47 6.45 -4.48
N TYR A 56 -15.69 7.56 -3.78
CA TYR A 56 -15.21 7.78 -2.42
C TYR A 56 -16.21 7.35 -1.34
N HIS A 57 -17.38 6.87 -1.73
CA HIS A 57 -18.41 6.43 -0.80
C HIS A 57 -18.14 5.03 -0.27
N LYS A 58 -18.71 4.78 0.92
CA LYS A 58 -18.63 3.55 1.69
C LYS A 58 -19.17 2.36 0.90
N ASP A 59 -20.25 2.56 0.15
CA ASP A 59 -20.84 1.52 -0.69
C ASP A 59 -19.86 1.04 -1.78
N THR A 60 -19.19 1.97 -2.47
CA THR A 60 -18.21 1.66 -3.52
C THR A 60 -16.96 1.02 -2.94
N TYR A 61 -16.52 1.46 -1.77
CA TYR A 61 -15.45 0.81 -1.03
C TYR A 61 -15.81 -0.65 -0.68
N LEU A 62 -17.01 -0.90 -0.15
CA LEU A 62 -17.44 -2.26 0.18
C LEU A 62 -17.61 -3.13 -1.08
N LYS A 63 -18.09 -2.55 -2.19
CA LYS A 63 -18.19 -3.23 -3.49
C LYS A 63 -16.83 -3.66 -4.04
N THR A 64 -15.84 -2.78 -4.01
CA THR A 64 -14.48 -3.10 -4.52
C THR A 64 -13.84 -4.25 -3.75
N TYR A 65 -14.07 -4.31 -2.44
CA TYR A 65 -13.56 -5.40 -1.63
C TYR A 65 -14.53 -6.56 -1.49
N LYS A 66 -15.71 -6.60 -2.14
CA LYS A 66 -16.78 -7.60 -1.90
C LYS A 66 -16.37 -9.04 -2.20
N TYR A 67 -15.58 -9.24 -3.25
CA TYR A 67 -15.25 -10.56 -3.75
C TYR A 67 -13.98 -11.12 -3.12
N ASP A 68 -13.91 -12.44 -3.11
CA ASP A 68 -12.77 -13.19 -2.62
C ASP A 68 -11.89 -13.58 -3.81
N LEU A 69 -10.58 -13.70 -3.57
CA LEU A 69 -9.65 -14.16 -4.58
C LEU A 69 -9.67 -15.68 -4.64
N HIS A 70 -10.01 -16.20 -5.81
CA HIS A 70 -9.95 -17.64 -6.06
C HIS A 70 -8.51 -18.15 -6.00
N PRO A 71 -8.30 -19.41 -5.59
CA PRO A 71 -7.00 -20.04 -5.70
C PRO A 71 -6.55 -19.99 -7.16
N ILE A 72 -5.27 -19.68 -7.36
CA ILE A 72 -4.64 -19.82 -8.68
C ILE A 72 -3.96 -21.17 -8.66
N ASN A 73 -4.17 -21.94 -9.73
CA ASN A 73 -3.48 -23.21 -9.96
C ASN A 73 -1.98 -23.06 -9.76
N GLU A 74 -1.31 -24.12 -9.32
CA GLU A 74 0.14 -24.06 -9.17
C GLU A 74 0.84 -24.12 -10.53
N SER A 75 2.10 -23.65 -10.59
CA SER A 75 2.90 -23.58 -11.82
C SER A 75 3.04 -24.93 -12.56
N HIS A 76 2.91 -26.04 -11.84
CA HIS A 76 2.95 -27.38 -12.42
C HIS A 76 1.70 -27.72 -13.24
N GLU A 77 0.55 -27.09 -12.94
CA GLU A 77 -0.72 -27.27 -13.67
C GLU A 77 -0.89 -26.26 -14.82
N TRP A 78 0.00 -25.27 -14.94
CA TRP A 78 -0.09 -24.27 -15.99
C TRP A 78 0.31 -24.86 -17.34
N THR A 79 -0.49 -24.58 -18.38
CA THR A 79 -0.20 -24.99 -19.76
C THR A 79 1.16 -24.41 -20.19
N LYS A 80 2.09 -25.30 -20.58
CA LYS A 80 3.38 -24.86 -21.11
C LYS A 80 3.13 -24.22 -22.48
N SER A 81 3.49 -22.95 -22.62
CA SER A 81 3.20 -22.16 -23.82
C SER A 81 3.98 -22.62 -25.07
N GLY A 82 4.95 -23.53 -24.93
CA GLY A 82 5.87 -23.93 -26.00
C GLY A 82 6.79 -22.79 -26.47
N ILE A 83 6.67 -21.61 -25.86
CA ILE A 83 7.49 -20.44 -26.17
C ILE A 83 8.83 -20.63 -25.47
N GLU A 84 9.91 -20.46 -26.23
CA GLU A 84 11.26 -20.54 -25.70
C GLU A 84 11.47 -19.49 -24.59
N PRO A 85 12.11 -19.84 -23.47
CA PRO A 85 12.37 -18.89 -22.40
C PRO A 85 13.11 -17.65 -22.94
N LEU A 86 12.63 -16.46 -22.60
CA LEU A 86 13.36 -15.24 -22.93
C LEU A 86 14.73 -15.29 -22.25
N LEU A 87 15.77 -14.89 -22.99
CA LEU A 87 17.08 -14.64 -22.40
C LEU A 87 16.93 -13.57 -21.30
N PRO A 88 17.67 -13.70 -20.18
CA PRO A 88 17.63 -12.68 -19.14
C PRO A 88 18.00 -11.32 -19.74
N PRO A 89 17.41 -10.21 -19.26
CA PRO A 89 17.83 -8.88 -19.66
C PRO A 89 19.34 -8.74 -19.45
N ILE A 90 20.04 -8.20 -20.45
CA ILE A 90 21.48 -7.91 -20.32
C ILE A 90 21.64 -6.95 -19.16
N GLU A 91 22.33 -7.40 -18.10
CA GLU A 91 22.61 -6.59 -16.93
C GLU A 91 23.50 -5.41 -17.34
N LYS A 92 22.93 -4.21 -17.29
CA LYS A 92 23.71 -2.97 -17.40
C LYS A 92 24.11 -2.55 -16.00
N THR A 93 25.41 -2.32 -15.78
CA THR A 93 25.90 -1.68 -14.56
C THR A 93 25.37 -0.25 -14.52
N ILE A 94 24.31 -0.06 -13.73
CA ILE A 94 23.78 1.27 -13.43
C ILE A 94 24.83 1.99 -12.58
N LEU A 95 25.23 3.20 -12.99
CA LEU A 95 26.07 4.07 -12.15
C LEU A 95 25.37 4.24 -10.80
N GLY A 96 25.98 3.71 -9.75
CA GLY A 96 25.38 3.64 -8.43
C GLY A 96 24.98 5.03 -7.92
N ARG A 97 24.05 5.05 -6.96
CA ARG A 97 23.58 6.29 -6.33
C ARG A 97 24.78 7.12 -5.85
N PRO A 98 24.90 8.39 -6.27
CA PRO A 98 25.98 9.26 -5.80
C PRO A 98 26.06 9.25 -4.27
N LYS A 99 27.27 9.02 -3.76
CA LYS A 99 27.52 8.93 -2.32
C LYS A 99 27.12 10.25 -1.68
N LYS A 100 26.09 10.23 -0.82
CA LYS A 100 25.69 11.42 -0.04
C LYS A 100 26.81 11.79 0.92
N ASN A 101 27.50 12.90 0.66
CA ASN A 101 28.48 13.47 1.59
C ASN A 101 27.76 13.97 2.84
N ARG A 102 27.67 13.13 3.87
CA ARG A 102 27.18 13.53 5.18
C ARG A 102 28.31 14.27 5.91
N ARG A 103 28.23 15.60 5.97
CA ARG A 103 29.00 16.38 6.95
C ARG A 103 28.57 15.91 8.34
N LYS A 104 29.51 15.47 9.18
CA LYS A 104 29.22 15.20 10.59
C LYS A 104 28.89 16.53 11.26
N SER A 105 27.70 16.68 11.84
CA SER A 105 27.49 17.68 12.88
C SER A 105 28.38 17.31 14.08
N GLY A 106 29.00 18.29 14.72
CA GLY A 106 30.04 18.13 15.75
C GLY A 106 29.61 17.44 17.05
N THR A 107 28.42 16.83 17.11
CA THR A 107 27.81 16.27 18.33
C THR A 107 27.79 14.74 18.39
N SER A 108 28.38 14.01 17.43
CA SER A 108 28.46 12.55 17.53
C SER A 108 29.70 12.12 18.36
N THR A 109 29.54 11.95 19.67
CA THR A 109 30.51 11.20 20.50
C THR A 109 30.66 9.79 19.90
N ARG A 110 31.91 9.36 19.69
CA ARG A 110 32.23 8.00 19.19
C ARG A 110 31.80 6.97 20.24
N TYR A 111 30.69 6.28 20.03
CA TYR A 111 30.52 4.96 20.64
C TYR A 111 31.43 3.98 19.91
N ARG A 112 32.46 3.51 20.61
CA ARG A 112 33.38 2.47 20.15
C ARG A 112 32.67 1.13 20.30
N SER A 113 32.07 0.62 19.22
CA SER A 113 31.59 -0.77 19.19
C SER A 113 32.80 -1.70 19.21
N GLN A 114 33.00 -2.41 20.32
CA GLN A 114 33.93 -3.54 20.39
C GLN A 114 33.33 -4.69 19.56
N LYS A 115 34.12 -5.25 18.65
CA LYS A 115 33.71 -6.42 17.86
C LYS A 115 33.81 -7.66 18.76
N ILE A 116 32.71 -8.40 18.88
CA ILE A 116 32.70 -9.75 19.44
C ILE A 116 33.18 -10.68 18.31
N THR A 117 34.26 -11.40 18.55
CA THR A 117 34.73 -12.49 17.69
C THR A 117 34.18 -13.80 18.26
N THR A 118 33.57 -14.61 17.41
CA THR A 118 33.29 -16.04 17.65
C THR A 118 33.92 -16.81 16.50
#